data_AF-A0A096LZL2-F1
#
_entry.id   AF-A0A096LZL2-F1
#
_cell.length_a   1.000
_cell.length_b   1.000
_cell.length_c   1.000
_cell.angle_alpha   90.00
_cell.angle_beta   90.00
_cell.angle_gamma   90.00
#
_symmetry.space_group_name_H-M   'P 1'
#
loop_
_entity.id
_entity.type
_entity.pdbx_description
1 polymer ?
#
loop_
_entity_poly.entity_id
_entity_poly.type
_entity_poly.pdbx_seq_one_letter_code
_entity_poly.pdbx_strand_id
1 'polypeptide(L)'
;FSVSFPPFLKVRVWRYLKGKSSINRVILLDGGNKVTIGGFGNPRICDNQVATGDTRIFFLNLAPESVGLDHKNELMLNSSLMRITLRNLEEVEHCVEGEEPALFLWCGAN
;
A
#
# COMPACT_ATOMS: atom_id res chain seq x y z
N PHE A 1 18.87 -18.87 -5.89
CA PHE A 1 18.44 -18.47 -4.55
C PHE A 1 17.31 -17.46 -4.69
N SER A 2 16.06 -17.92 -4.85
CA SER A 2 14.92 -17.01 -4.83
C SER A 2 14.63 -16.70 -3.37
N VAL A 3 14.97 -15.49 -2.93
CA VAL A 3 14.54 -14.99 -1.63
C VAL A 3 13.03 -14.82 -1.74
N SER A 4 12.28 -15.81 -1.23
CA SER A 4 10.84 -15.71 -1.07
C SER A 4 10.59 -14.61 -0.03
N PHE A 5 10.43 -13.36 -0.50
CA PHE A 5 9.97 -12.30 0.38
C PHE A 5 8.62 -12.75 1.00
N PRO A 6 8.40 -12.51 2.30
CA PRO A 6 7.11 -12.80 2.90
C PRO A 6 6.01 -12.08 2.09
N PRO A 7 4.83 -12.70 1.87
CA PRO A 7 3.74 -12.08 1.10
C PRO A 7 3.21 -10.79 1.74
N PHE A 8 3.63 -10.52 2.98
CA PHE A 8 3.32 -9.34 3.78
C PHE A 8 4.59 -8.63 4.24
N LEU A 9 4.61 -7.31 4.11
CA LEU A 9 5.71 -6.45 4.52
C LEU A 9 5.18 -5.32 5.41
N LYS A 10 5.87 -5.05 6.52
CA LYS A 10 5.60 -3.87 7.35
C LYS A 10 6.28 -2.66 6.74
N VAL A 11 5.50 -1.64 6.45
CA VAL A 11 6.00 -0.39 5.88
C VAL A 11 5.66 0.79 6.79
N ARG A 12 6.49 1.83 6.74
CA ARG A 12 6.23 3.10 7.42
C ARG A 12 5.54 4.06 6.47
N VAL A 13 4.34 4.49 6.84
CA VAL A 13 3.58 5.53 6.12
C VAL A 13 4.21 6.89 6.42
N TRP A 14 4.59 7.60 5.36
CA TRP A 14 5.05 8.99 5.42
C TRP A 14 3.87 9.94 5.25
N ARG A 15 3.10 9.78 4.18
CA ARG A 15 1.92 10.61 3.88
C ARG A 15 0.82 9.79 3.23
N TYR A 16 -0.42 10.18 3.54
CA TYR A 16 -1.63 9.67 2.92
C TYR A 16 -1.97 10.59 1.74
N LEU A 17 -1.99 10.05 0.53
CA LEU A 17 -2.38 10.81 -0.68
C LEU A 17 -3.90 10.67 -0.92
N LYS A 18 -4.47 9.48 -0.71
CA LYS A 18 -5.91 9.21 -0.84
C LYS A 18 -6.39 8.22 0.24
N GLY A 19 -7.60 8.43 0.75
CA GLY A 19 -8.30 7.46 1.60
C GLY A 19 -7.87 7.38 3.07
N LYS A 20 -7.29 8.46 3.62
CA LYS A 20 -6.88 8.56 5.03
C LYS A 20 -8.00 8.21 6.02
N SER A 21 -9.22 8.65 5.75
CA SER A 21 -10.41 8.40 6.58
C SER A 21 -10.81 6.93 6.62
N SER A 22 -10.65 6.21 5.50
CA SER A 22 -10.93 4.77 5.41
C SER A 22 -9.89 3.95 6.17
N ILE A 23 -8.60 4.31 6.07
CA ILE A 23 -7.51 3.62 6.78
C ILE A 23 -7.64 3.79 8.29
N ASN A 24 -7.87 5.02 8.76
CA ASN A 24 -7.95 5.30 10.20
C ASN A 24 -9.15 4.61 10.89
N ARG A 25 -10.19 4.24 10.13
CA ARG A 25 -11.33 3.48 10.68
C ARG A 25 -11.08 1.98 10.79
N VAL A 26 -10.20 1.43 9.95
CA VAL A 26 -10.09 -0.03 9.76
C VAL A 26 -8.77 -0.59 10.29
N ILE A 27 -7.68 0.20 10.30
CA ILE A 27 -6.33 -0.32 10.58
C ILE A 27 -5.80 0.22 11.90
N LEU A 28 -5.46 -0.70 12.81
CA LEU A 28 -4.67 -0.39 14.00
C LEU A 28 -3.23 -0.09 13.59
N LEU A 29 -2.87 1.18 13.58
CA LEU A 29 -1.52 1.64 13.26
C LEU A 29 -0.56 1.32 14.41
N ASP A 30 0.36 0.37 14.18
CA ASP A 30 1.42 0.02 15.14
C ASP A 30 2.38 1.22 15.30
N GLY A 31 2.27 1.95 16.42
CA GLY A 31 3.00 3.20 16.65
C GLY A 31 2.50 4.40 15.83
N GLY A 32 1.28 4.36 15.28
CA GLY A 32 0.61 5.50 14.63
C GLY A 32 0.99 5.78 13.17
N ASN A 33 2.02 5.13 12.62
CA ASN A 33 2.44 5.32 11.23
C ASN A 33 3.01 4.07 10.54
N LYS A 34 2.81 2.87 11.09
CA LYS A 34 3.20 1.62 10.43
C LYS A 34 1.97 0.81 10.05
N VAL A 35 2.01 0.22 8.86
CA VAL A 35 0.97 -0.65 8.32
C VAL A 35 1.58 -1.92 7.77
N THR A 36 0.84 -3.02 7.86
CA THR A 36 1.20 -4.27 7.18
C THR A 36 0.52 -4.25 5.81
N ILE A 37 1.32 -4.40 4.75
CA ILE A 37 0.85 -4.50 3.37
C ILE A 37 1.09 -5.91 2.87
N GLY A 38 0.10 -6.51 2.24
CA GLY A 38 0.18 -7.79 1.53
C GLY A 38 0.09 -7.66 0.02
N GLY A 39 0.31 -8.78 -0.68
CA GLY A 39 0.17 -8.87 -2.14
C GLY A 39 1.47 -8.66 -2.93
N PHE A 40 2.60 -8.61 -2.25
CA PHE A 40 3.92 -8.62 -2.88
C PHE A 40 4.17 -9.95 -3.59
N GLY A 41 4.76 -9.90 -4.79
CA GLY A 41 4.98 -11.09 -5.62
C GLY A 41 3.74 -11.60 -6.38
N ASN A 42 2.61 -10.87 -6.38
CA ASN A 42 1.44 -11.23 -7.17
C ASN A 42 1.74 -11.15 -8.68
N PRO A 43 1.64 -12.26 -9.46
CA PRO A 43 1.99 -12.28 -10.88
C PRO A 43 1.08 -11.39 -11.75
N ARG A 44 -0.05 -10.91 -11.24
CA ARG A 44 -0.93 -9.96 -11.94
C ARG A 44 -0.40 -8.52 -11.90
N ILE A 45 0.54 -8.23 -11.01
CA ILE A 45 1.10 -6.89 -10.81
C ILE A 45 2.52 -6.85 -11.40
N CYS A 46 2.78 -5.91 -12.30
CA CYS A 46 4.06 -5.82 -13.01
C CYS A 46 5.22 -5.41 -12.09
N ASP A 47 5.05 -4.33 -11.31
CA ASP A 47 6.03 -3.92 -10.30
C ASP A 47 5.46 -4.19 -8.91
N ASN A 48 5.88 -5.31 -8.31
CA ASN A 48 5.36 -5.84 -7.06
C ASN A 48 6.46 -6.18 -6.04
N GLN A 49 7.68 -5.71 -6.28
CA GLN A 49 8.83 -5.97 -5.43
C GLN A 49 9.27 -4.69 -4.74
N VAL A 50 9.59 -4.82 -3.46
CA VAL A 50 10.14 -3.74 -2.64
C VAL A 50 11.32 -4.30 -1.87
N ALA A 51 12.41 -3.55 -1.86
CA ALA A 51 13.56 -3.84 -0.99
C ALA A 51 13.45 -3.02 0.30
N THR A 52 14.03 -3.51 1.40
CA THR A 52 14.18 -2.71 2.62
C THR A 52 14.93 -1.41 2.30
N GLY A 53 14.36 -0.27 2.73
CA GLY A 53 14.87 1.07 2.44
C GLY A 53 14.23 1.74 1.21
N ASP A 54 13.51 0.99 0.35
CA ASP A 54 12.80 1.60 -0.78
C ASP A 54 11.64 2.46 -0.27
N THR A 55 11.49 3.63 -0.87
CA THR A 55 10.37 4.53 -0.60
C THR A 55 9.55 4.70 -1.87
N ARG A 56 8.29 4.24 -1.84
CA ARG A 56 7.40 4.18 -3.02
C ARG A 56 5.98 4.60 -2.68
N ILE A 57 5.20 4.88 -3.72
CA ILE A 57 3.75 5.08 -3.60
C ILE A 57 3.08 3.73 -3.82
N PHE A 58 2.29 3.32 -2.84
CA PHE A 58 1.57 2.06 -2.78
C PHE A 58 0.11 2.31 -3.11
N PHE A 59 -0.39 1.53 -4.07
CA PHE A 59 -1.77 1.51 -4.51
C PHE A 59 -2.45 0.32 -3.85
N LEU A 60 -3.28 0.62 -2.86
CA LEU A 60 -3.77 -0.34 -1.90
C LEU A 60 -5.29 -0.35 -1.88
N ASN A 61 -5.85 -1.51 -1.55
CA ASN A 61 -7.23 -1.63 -1.14
C ASN A 61 -7.30 -2.22 0.26
N LEU A 62 -8.42 -1.96 0.95
CA LEU A 62 -8.73 -2.69 2.17
C LEU A 62 -8.84 -4.17 1.85
N ALA A 63 -8.28 -5.04 2.71
CA ALA A 63 -8.52 -6.46 2.60
C ALA A 63 -10.04 -6.70 2.65
N PRO A 64 -10.63 -7.38 1.63
CA PRO A 64 -12.05 -7.63 1.64
C PRO A 64 -12.43 -8.51 2.84
N GLU A 65 -13.62 -8.30 3.42
CA GLU A 65 -14.08 -9.05 4.61
C GLU A 65 -14.08 -10.58 4.40
N SER A 66 -14.07 -11.03 3.14
CA SER A 66 -14.00 -12.44 2.75
C SER A 66 -12.63 -13.11 2.97
N VAL A 67 -11.56 -12.35 3.24
CA VAL A 67 -10.18 -12.88 3.43
C VAL A 67 -9.95 -13.41 4.86
N GLY A 68 -10.99 -13.44 5.70
CA GLY A 68 -10.94 -13.98 7.05
C GLY A 68 -10.40 -12.99 8.08
N LEU A 69 -10.81 -13.18 9.33
CA LEU A 69 -10.53 -12.30 10.47
C LEU A 69 -9.04 -12.03 10.72
N ASP A 70 -8.15 -12.91 10.27
CA ASP A 70 -6.69 -12.78 10.45
C ASP A 70 -6.07 -11.63 9.65
N HIS A 71 -6.70 -11.19 8.55
CA HIS A 71 -6.17 -10.12 7.67
C HIS A 71 -6.97 -8.81 7.76
N LYS A 72 -7.85 -8.68 8.77
CA LYS A 72 -8.81 -7.56 8.90
C LYS A 72 -8.17 -6.18 9.01
N ASN A 73 -6.88 -6.12 9.37
CA ASN A 73 -6.13 -4.88 9.56
C ASN A 73 -5.00 -4.69 8.53
N GLU A 74 -5.05 -5.42 7.41
CA GLU A 74 -4.00 -5.40 6.40
C GLU A 74 -4.47 -4.72 5.10
N LEU A 75 -3.51 -4.13 4.41
CA LEU A 75 -3.74 -3.50 3.11
C LEU A 75 -3.22 -4.41 2.02
N MET A 76 -3.99 -4.60 0.96
CA MET A 76 -3.56 -5.43 -0.16
C MET A 76 -3.14 -4.56 -1.33
N LEU A 77 -2.00 -4.88 -1.94
CA LEU A 77 -1.59 -4.30 -3.21
C LEU A 77 -2.65 -4.56 -4.28
N ASN A 78 -3.18 -3.47 -4.82
CA ASN A 78 -4.14 -3.50 -5.91
C ASN A 78 -3.44 -3.39 -7.27
N SER A 79 -2.40 -2.56 -7.37
CA SER A 79 -1.69 -2.30 -8.62
C SER A 79 -0.17 -2.12 -8.41
N SER A 80 0.55 -1.87 -9.51
CA SER A 80 2.00 -1.74 -9.52
C SER A 80 2.48 -0.59 -8.63
N LEU A 81 3.61 -0.80 -7.99
CA LEU A 81 4.28 0.19 -7.16
C LEU A 81 4.77 1.35 -8.01
N MET A 82 4.56 2.57 -7.55
CA MET A 82 4.96 3.76 -8.29
C MET A 82 6.15 4.43 -7.62
N ARG A 83 7.10 4.88 -8.42
CA ARG A 83 8.24 5.66 -7.94
C ARG A 83 7.79 7.05 -7.49
N ILE A 84 8.44 7.56 -6.46
CA ILE A 84 8.20 8.92 -5.97
C ILE A 84 8.86 9.89 -6.95
N THR A 85 8.04 10.56 -7.75
CA THR A 85 8.46 11.70 -8.58
C THR A 85 7.41 12.78 -8.47
N LEU A 86 7.79 14.06 -8.61
CA LEU A 86 6.85 15.19 -8.52
C LEU A 86 5.69 15.05 -9.51
N ARG A 87 6.00 14.63 -10.75
CA ARG A 87 5.01 14.36 -11.79
C ARG A 87 4.01 13.27 -11.40
N ASN A 88 4.48 12.19 -10.76
CA ASN A 88 3.60 11.12 -10.29
C ASN A 88 2.71 11.56 -9.14
N LEU A 89 3.20 12.45 -8.26
CA LEU A 89 2.36 13.03 -7.21
C LEU A 89 1.27 13.93 -7.80
N GLU A 90 1.62 14.80 -8.75
CA GLU A 90 0.67 15.67 -9.44
C GLU A 90 -0.37 14.87 -10.23
N GLU A 91 0.04 13.83 -10.95
CA GLU A 91 -0.85 12.94 -11.71
C GLU A 91 -1.77 12.13 -10.78
N VAL A 92 -1.26 11.63 -9.65
CA VAL A 92 -2.10 10.92 -8.66
C VAL A 92 -3.12 11.88 -8.05
N GLU A 93 -2.73 13.09 -7.62
CA GLU A 93 -3.64 14.09 -7.07
C GLU A 93 -4.72 14.51 -8.10
N HIS A 94 -4.35 14.67 -9.37
CA HIS A 94 -5.29 15.03 -10.44
C HIS A 94 -6.21 13.86 -10.85
N CYS A 95 -5.78 12.61 -10.67
CA CYS A 95 -6.60 11.43 -10.94
C CYS A 95 -7.52 11.05 -9.75
N VAL A 96 -7.31 11.65 -8.56
CA VAL A 96 -8.08 11.38 -7.33
C VAL A 96 -9.51 11.93 -7.39
N GLU A 97 -9.81 12.89 -8.28
CA GLU A 97 -11.18 13.44 -8.46
C GLU A 97 -12.16 12.45 -9.13
N GLY A 98 -11.66 11.41 -9.79
CA GLY A 98 -12.48 10.42 -10.50
C GLY A 98 -12.34 9.00 -9.93
N GLU A 99 -13.43 8.47 -9.39
CA GLU A 99 -13.71 7.05 -9.19
C GLU A 99 -12.90 6.25 -8.13
N GLU A 100 -13.67 5.39 -7.45
CA GLU A 100 -13.30 4.23 -6.62
C GLU A 100 -12.51 4.42 -5.29
N PRO A 101 -12.75 3.55 -4.28
CA PRO A 101 -12.10 3.58 -2.97
C PRO A 101 -10.66 3.05 -3.02
N ALA A 102 -9.82 3.64 -3.87
CA ALA A 102 -8.40 3.34 -3.92
C ALA A 102 -7.64 4.09 -2.81
N LEU A 103 -6.78 3.38 -2.08
CA LEU A 103 -5.93 3.95 -1.04
C LEU A 103 -4.54 4.20 -1.61
N PHE A 104 -4.09 5.46 -1.57
CA PHE A 104 -2.76 5.84 -2.04
C PHE A 104 -1.91 6.28 -0.87
N LEU A 105 -0.86 5.51 -0.58
CA LEU A 105 0.04 5.75 0.52
C LEU A 105 1.46 5.92 0.03
N TRP A 106 2.09 7.01 0.45
CA TRP A 106 3.53 7.13 0.37
C TRP A 106 4.12 6.40 1.58
N CYS A 107 4.76 5.25 1.32
CA CYS A 107 5.41 4.45 2.36
C CYS A 107 6.89 4.17 2.07
N GLY A 108 7.64 3.90 3.13
CA GLY A 108 8.98 3.32 3.07
C GLY A 108 8.98 1.89 3.63
N ALA A 109 9.58 0.95 2.91
CA ALA A 109 9.83 -0.40 3.42
C ALA A 109 10.96 -0.38 4.46
N ASN A 110 10.73 -1.01 5.61
CA ASN A 110 11.75 -1.22 6.64
C ASN A 110 12.31 -2.64 6.61
#